data_AF-A0A1R1SES6-F1
#
_entry.id   AF-A0A1R1SES6-F1
#
_cell.length_a   1.000
_cell.length_b   1.000
_cell.length_c   1.000
_cell.angle_alpha   90.00
_cell.angle_beta   90.00
_cell.angle_gamma   90.00
#
_symmetry.space_group_name_H-M   'P 1'
#
loop_
_entity.id
_entity.type
_entity.pdbx_description
1 polymer ?
#
loop_
_entity_poly.entity_id
_entity_poly.type
_entity_poly.pdbx_seq_one_letter_code
_entity_poly.pdbx_strand_id
1 'polypeptide(L)'
;MITTVHWAQQHSAEVAGALLATPPDFATPLPDGYPTPDALADHGWTPVPRAPLPFRSIVAVSANDPLGSFAQVVELARDWGSHVVELGAAGHLNPASGYGPWPRAEELLHDLEHG
;
A
#
# COMPACT_ATOMS: atom_id res chain seq x y z
N MET A 1 0.02 2.73 6.19
CA MET A 1 0.10 2.71 4.72
C MET A 1 -0.90 3.65 4.08
N ILE A 2 -2.21 3.38 4.12
CA ILE A 2 -3.21 4.33 3.55
C ILE A 2 -3.12 5.72 4.21
N THR A 3 -2.79 5.78 5.49
CA THR A 3 -2.45 7.03 6.20
C THR A 3 -1.35 7.84 5.51
N THR A 4 -0.30 7.19 4.97
CA THR A 4 0.81 7.86 4.28
C THR A 4 0.31 8.56 3.02
N VAL A 5 -0.58 7.90 2.27
CA VAL A 5 -1.16 8.43 1.03
C VAL A 5 -2.06 9.63 1.35
N HIS A 6 -2.93 9.53 2.35
CA HIS A 6 -3.76 10.67 2.81
C HIS A 6 -2.92 11.84 3.32
N TRP A 7 -1.89 11.57 4.13
CA TRP A 7 -1.00 12.60 4.65
C TRP A 7 -0.29 13.37 3.52
N ALA A 8 0.22 12.64 2.52
CA ALA A 8 0.96 13.21 1.39
C ALA A 8 0.10 14.13 0.49
N GLN A 9 -1.23 14.04 0.56
CA GLN A 9 -2.11 14.97 -0.15
C GLN A 9 -2.23 16.34 0.53
N GLN A 10 -1.98 16.39 1.83
CA GLN A 10 -2.26 17.57 2.65
C GLN A 10 -0.97 18.22 3.17
N HIS A 11 0.15 17.50 3.09
CA HIS A 11 1.41 17.91 3.69
C HIS A 11 2.55 17.67 2.71
N SER A 12 3.58 18.52 2.84
CA SER A 12 4.86 18.36 2.17
C SER A 12 5.94 18.27 3.24
N ALA A 13 6.84 17.31 3.08
CA ALA A 13 8.07 17.20 3.86
C ALA A 13 9.17 16.59 2.98
N GLU A 14 10.42 16.70 3.41
CA GLU A 14 11.52 15.97 2.79
C GLU A 14 11.40 14.48 3.12
N VAL A 15 10.85 13.71 2.17
CA VAL A 15 10.70 12.26 2.25
C VAL A 15 11.59 11.63 1.19
N ALA A 16 12.58 10.82 1.60
CA ALA A 16 13.49 10.14 0.68
C ALA A 16 12.72 9.15 -0.23
N GLY A 17 11.76 8.42 0.34
CA GLY A 17 10.83 7.58 -0.39
C GLY A 17 9.89 6.82 0.52
N ALA A 18 8.99 6.03 -0.07
CA ALA A 18 8.06 5.17 0.67
C ALA A 18 7.98 3.76 0.08
N LEU A 19 8.16 2.75 0.92
CA LEU A 19 7.83 1.37 0.61
C LEU A 19 6.45 1.02 1.21
N LEU A 20 5.47 0.77 0.35
CA LEU A 20 4.09 0.45 0.71
C LEU A 20 3.85 -1.04 0.47
N ALA A 21 3.88 -1.83 1.55
CA ALA A 21 3.74 -3.28 1.47
C ALA A 21 2.29 -3.72 1.62
N THR A 22 1.75 -4.38 0.60
CA THR A 22 0.40 -4.97 0.54
C THR A 22 -0.73 -4.00 0.94
N PRO A 23 -0.89 -2.84 0.24
CA PRO A 23 -1.98 -1.91 0.54
C PRO A 23 -3.34 -2.58 0.45
N PRO A 24 -4.24 -2.38 1.43
CA PRO A 24 -5.61 -2.81 1.25
C PRO A 24 -6.27 -1.99 0.15
N ASP A 25 -7.20 -2.61 -0.59
CA ASP A 25 -8.11 -1.89 -1.45
C ASP A 25 -9.41 -1.62 -0.67
N PHE A 26 -9.82 -0.35 -0.61
CA PHE A 26 -11.12 0.03 -0.01
C PHE A 26 -12.20 0.25 -1.08
N ALA A 27 -11.93 -0.18 -2.32
CA ALA A 27 -12.91 -0.15 -3.40
C ALA A 27 -13.89 -1.33 -3.31
N THR A 28 -13.48 -2.39 -2.62
CA THR A 28 -14.31 -3.56 -2.30
C THR A 28 -14.47 -3.72 -0.77
N PRO A 29 -15.56 -4.34 -0.28
CA PRO A 29 -15.72 -4.61 1.14
C PRO A 29 -14.59 -5.49 1.67
N LEU A 30 -13.99 -5.07 2.79
CA LEU A 30 -13.01 -5.87 3.50
C LEU A 30 -13.67 -7.10 4.16
N PRO A 31 -12.89 -8.16 4.48
CA PRO A 31 -13.41 -9.34 5.16
C PRO A 31 -14.04 -9.04 6.53
N ASP A 32 -14.84 -9.97 7.04
CA ASP A 32 -15.43 -9.89 8.38
C ASP A 32 -14.36 -9.63 9.45
N GLY A 33 -14.68 -8.72 10.39
CA GLY A 33 -13.74 -8.26 11.42
C GLY A 33 -12.98 -6.98 11.07
N TYR A 34 -13.09 -6.51 9.82
CA TYR A 34 -12.61 -5.19 9.40
C TYR A 34 -13.76 -4.15 9.37
N PRO A 35 -13.44 -2.84 9.38
CA PRO A 35 -14.45 -1.80 9.25
C PRO A 35 -15.29 -1.94 7.98
N THR A 36 -16.59 -1.65 8.09
CA THR A 36 -17.50 -1.61 6.93
C THR A 36 -17.15 -0.43 6.01
N PRO A 37 -17.60 -0.45 4.74
CA PRO A 37 -17.44 0.69 3.84
C PRO A 37 -17.96 2.02 4.43
N ASP A 38 -19.12 1.98 5.11
CA ASP A 38 -19.70 3.15 5.78
C ASP A 38 -18.79 3.66 6.92
N ALA A 39 -18.28 2.76 7.76
CA ALA A 39 -17.36 3.14 8.83
C ALA A 39 -16.06 3.74 8.27
N LEU A 40 -15.54 3.21 7.16
CA LEU A 40 -14.37 3.78 6.49
C LEU A 40 -14.66 5.20 5.97
N ALA A 41 -15.84 5.42 5.37
CA ALA A 41 -16.25 6.73 4.87
C ALA A 41 -16.46 7.75 6.01
N ASP A 42 -17.17 7.36 7.07
CA ASP A 42 -17.44 8.20 8.24
C ASP A 42 -16.17 8.67 8.94
N HIS A 43 -15.11 7.86 8.86
CA HIS A 43 -13.79 8.18 9.42
C HIS A 43 -12.80 8.77 8.40
N GLY A 44 -13.25 9.09 7.19
CA GLY A 44 -12.45 9.78 6.17
C GLY A 44 -11.36 8.92 5.51
N TRP A 45 -11.46 7.59 5.60
CA TRP A 45 -10.52 6.67 4.94
C TRP A 45 -10.80 6.53 3.44
N THR A 46 -12.05 6.79 3.03
CA THR A 46 -12.49 6.76 1.63
C THR A 46 -13.05 8.12 1.19
N PRO A 47 -12.93 8.48 -0.11
CA PRO A 47 -12.17 7.74 -1.13
C PRO A 47 -10.67 7.77 -0.83
N VAL A 48 -9.97 6.68 -1.16
CA VAL A 48 -8.51 6.64 -1.09
C VAL A 48 -7.97 7.62 -2.14
N PRO A 49 -7.03 8.52 -1.79
CA PRO A 49 -6.51 9.48 -2.76
C PRO A 49 -5.87 8.78 -3.96
N ARG A 50 -6.10 9.32 -5.15
CA ARG A 50 -5.61 8.78 -6.43
C ARG A 50 -4.60 9.69 -7.13
N ALA A 51 -4.13 10.74 -6.45
CA ALA A 51 -3.11 11.62 -7.02
C ALA A 51 -1.71 11.02 -6.83
N PRO A 52 -0.76 11.32 -7.74
CA PRO A 52 0.63 10.90 -7.60
C PRO A 52 1.23 11.33 -6.26
N LEU A 53 2.07 10.48 -5.69
CA LEU A 53 2.81 10.82 -4.48
C LEU A 53 3.93 11.82 -4.80
N PRO A 54 4.20 12.79 -3.92
CA PRO A 54 5.22 13.82 -4.15
C PRO A 54 6.66 13.33 -3.91
N PHE A 55 6.86 12.03 -3.74
CA PHE A 55 8.15 11.39 -3.50
C PHE A 55 8.20 10.01 -4.17
N ARG A 56 9.40 9.47 -4.35
CA ARG A 56 9.59 8.12 -4.90
C ARG A 56 8.90 7.10 -4.01
N SER A 57 8.23 6.14 -4.63
CA SER A 57 7.52 5.10 -3.89
C SER A 57 7.55 3.77 -4.62
N ILE A 58 7.57 2.70 -3.83
CA ILE A 58 7.41 1.32 -4.27
C ILE A 58 6.16 0.77 -3.60
N VAL A 59 5.29 0.12 -4.37
CA VAL A 59 4.18 -0.69 -3.87
C VAL A 59 4.54 -2.15 -4.07
N ALA A 60 4.70 -2.88 -2.97
CA ALA A 60 4.92 -4.31 -2.99
C ALA A 60 3.58 -5.05 -2.92
N VAL A 61 3.23 -5.82 -3.95
CA VAL A 61 1.89 -6.39 -4.15
C VAL A 61 1.93 -7.91 -4.03
N SER A 62 1.00 -8.45 -3.26
CA SER A 62 0.79 -9.89 -3.11
C SER A 62 -0.34 -10.37 -4.02
N ALA A 63 -0.16 -11.54 -4.64
CA ALA A 63 -1.14 -12.15 -5.54
C ALA A 63 -2.36 -12.74 -4.82
N ASN A 64 -2.29 -12.90 -3.48
CA ASN A 64 -3.33 -13.53 -2.67
C ASN A 64 -3.59 -12.79 -1.34
N ASP A 65 -3.43 -11.47 -1.30
CA ASP A 65 -3.81 -10.68 -0.13
C ASP A 65 -5.34 -10.66 0.03
N PRO A 66 -5.90 -11.09 1.18
CA PRO A 66 -7.35 -11.02 1.41
C PRO A 66 -7.88 -9.59 1.58
N LEU A 67 -7.03 -8.59 1.79
CA LEU A 67 -7.44 -7.20 2.03
C LEU A 67 -7.39 -6.31 0.78
N GLY A 68 -6.94 -6.84 -0.35
CA GLY A 68 -6.86 -6.09 -1.59
C GLY A 68 -6.58 -7.01 -2.76
N SER A 69 -7.37 -6.88 -3.83
CA SER A 69 -7.10 -7.66 -5.04
C SER A 69 -5.84 -7.16 -5.74
N PHE A 70 -5.05 -8.08 -6.29
CA PHE A 70 -3.82 -7.74 -7.03
C PHE A 70 -4.06 -6.63 -8.06
N ALA A 71 -5.12 -6.75 -8.86
CA ALA A 71 -5.44 -5.77 -9.89
C ALA A 71 -5.72 -4.37 -9.30
N GLN A 72 -6.55 -4.28 -8.25
CA GLN A 72 -6.88 -2.98 -7.65
C GLN A 72 -5.67 -2.32 -6.99
N VAL A 73 -4.82 -3.12 -6.33
CA VAL A 73 -3.59 -2.61 -5.72
C VAL A 73 -2.59 -2.12 -6.78
N VAL A 74 -2.48 -2.81 -7.91
CA VAL A 74 -1.68 -2.34 -9.05
C VAL A 74 -2.24 -1.04 -9.62
N GLU A 75 -3.56 -0.88 -9.74
CA GLU A 75 -4.14 0.40 -10.18
C GLU A 75 -3.89 1.53 -9.16
N LEU A 76 -3.99 1.25 -7.86
CA LEU A 76 -3.60 2.23 -6.82
C LEU A 76 -2.14 2.66 -6.96
N ALA A 77 -1.23 1.72 -7.17
CA ALA A 77 0.17 2.00 -7.38
C ALA A 77 0.41 2.88 -8.62
N ARG A 78 -0.31 2.63 -9.71
CA ARG A 78 -0.23 3.46 -10.93
C ARG A 78 -0.70 4.88 -10.69
N ASP A 79 -1.83 5.05 -10.02
CA ASP A 79 -2.38 6.36 -9.67
C ASP A 79 -1.41 7.15 -8.78
N TRP A 80 -0.74 6.47 -7.85
CA TRP A 80 0.27 7.06 -6.98
C TRP A 80 1.61 7.33 -7.68
N GLY A 81 1.79 6.89 -8.93
CA GLY A 81 3.06 6.99 -9.64
C GLY A 81 4.16 6.10 -9.04
N SER A 82 3.77 5.05 -8.31
CA SER A 82 4.69 4.13 -7.63
C SER A 82 5.25 3.07 -8.57
N HIS A 83 6.47 2.62 -8.31
CA HIS A 83 7.00 1.40 -8.90
C HIS A 83 6.32 0.17 -8.26
N VAL A 84 5.90 -0.80 -9.07
CA VAL A 84 5.22 -2.01 -8.59
C VAL A 84 6.23 -3.15 -8.47
N VAL A 85 6.25 -3.80 -7.31
CA VAL A 85 7.03 -5.02 -7.07
C VAL A 85 6.10 -6.17 -6.70
N GLU A 86 6.11 -7.22 -7.50
CA GLU A 86 5.31 -8.41 -7.22
C GLU A 86 6.02 -9.33 -6.20
N LEU A 87 5.27 -9.79 -5.20
CA LEU A 87 5.74 -10.65 -4.13
C LEU A 87 5.35 -12.13 -4.32
N GLY A 88 4.57 -12.44 -5.36
CA GLY A 88 3.91 -13.74 -5.48
C GLY A 88 2.82 -13.91 -4.41
N ALA A 89 2.57 -15.13 -3.96
CA ALA A 89 1.51 -15.46 -3.00
C ALA A 89 1.96 -15.20 -1.54
N ALA A 90 2.05 -13.93 -1.14
CA ALA A 90 2.59 -13.51 0.15
C ALA A 90 1.56 -13.15 1.24
N GLY A 91 0.27 -13.39 0.99
CA GLY A 91 -0.81 -12.96 1.87
C GLY A 91 -0.76 -11.46 2.15
N HIS A 92 -1.00 -11.06 3.39
CA HIS A 92 -0.91 -9.65 3.83
C HIS A 92 0.46 -9.31 4.44
N LEU A 93 1.50 -10.09 4.10
CA LEU A 93 2.89 -9.90 4.54
C LEU A 93 3.07 -9.73 6.06
N ASN A 94 2.21 -10.37 6.84
CA ASN A 94 2.25 -10.35 8.30
C ASN A 94 2.65 -11.73 8.86
N PRO A 95 2.98 -11.85 10.16
CA PRO A 95 3.36 -13.13 10.75
C PRO A 95 2.28 -14.22 10.61
N ALA A 96 1.00 -13.83 10.62
CA ALA A 96 -0.11 -14.76 10.40
C ALA A 96 -0.13 -15.34 8.96
N SER A 97 0.45 -14.63 8.00
CA SER A 97 0.65 -15.08 6.62
C SER A 97 1.94 -15.88 6.44
N GLY A 98 2.68 -16.17 7.52
CA GLY A 98 3.97 -16.87 7.48
C GLY A 98 5.17 -15.95 7.22
N TYR A 99 4.97 -14.63 7.23
CA TYR A 99 6.01 -13.64 6.97
C TYR A 99 6.48 -12.98 8.27
N GLY A 100 7.69 -13.32 8.70
CA GLY A 100 8.39 -12.69 9.82
C GLY A 100 9.40 -11.66 9.30
N PRO A 101 10.71 -11.92 9.38
CA PRO A 101 11.71 -11.09 8.70
C PRO A 101 11.42 -10.99 7.20
N TRP A 102 11.55 -9.79 6.64
CA TRP A 102 11.42 -9.53 5.20
C TRP A 102 12.71 -8.90 4.67
N PRO A 103 13.79 -9.69 4.42
CA PRO A 103 15.08 -9.14 4.00
C PRO A 103 15.02 -8.32 2.70
N ARG A 104 14.12 -8.71 1.77
CA ARG A 104 13.89 -7.98 0.53
C ARG A 104 13.40 -6.54 0.76
N ALA A 105 12.86 -6.20 1.94
CA ALA A 105 12.54 -4.82 2.28
C ALA A 105 13.80 -3.92 2.23
N GLU A 106 14.94 -4.42 2.72
CA GLU A 106 16.19 -3.66 2.76
C GLU A 106 16.70 -3.35 1.34
N GLU A 107 16.61 -4.33 0.44
CA GLU A 107 16.94 -4.14 -0.99
C GLU A 107 16.04 -3.05 -1.61
N LEU A 108 14.73 -3.11 -1.37
CA LEU A 108 13.78 -2.13 -1.93
C LEU A 108 13.95 -0.73 -1.32
N LEU A 109 14.32 -0.64 -0.04
CA LEU A 109 14.64 0.63 0.60
C LEU A 109 15.93 1.23 0.02
N HIS A 110 16.94 0.40 -0.23
CA HIS A 110 18.18 0.83 -0.88
C HIS A 110 17.90 1.40 -2.29
N ASP A 111 17.03 0.74 -3.07
CA ASP A 111 16.62 1.23 -4.39
C ASP A 111 15.91 2.60 -4.31
N LEU A 112 15.11 2.85 -3.28
CA LEU A 112 14.45 4.15 -3.06
C LEU A 112 15.45 5.26 -2.72
N GLU A 113 16.52 4.95 -2.00
CA GLU A 113 17.54 5.92 -1.57
C GLU A 113 18.50 6.31 -2.70
N HIS A 114 18.74 5.43 -3.68
CA HIS A 114 19.80 5.58 -4.68
C HIS A 114 19.31 5.67 -6.13
N GLY A 115 18.00 5.58 -6.38
CA GLY A 115 17.39 5.54 -7.72
C GLY A 115 16.98 6.86 -8.34
#